data_AF-A0AAP8T2H8-F1
#
_entry.id   AF-A0AAP8T2H8-F1
#
_cell.length_a   1.000
_cell.length_b   1.000
_cell.length_c   1.000
_cell.angle_alpha   90.00
_cell.angle_beta   90.00
_cell.angle_gamma   90.00
#
_symmetry.space_group_name_H-M   'P 1'
#
loop_
_entity.id
_entity.type
_entity.pdbx_description
1 polymer ?
#
loop_
_entity_poly.entity_id
_entity_poly.type
_entity_poly.pdbx_seq_one_letter_code
_entity_poly.pdbx_strand_id
1 'polypeptide(L)'
;LKDGLDQHPSISNEDRERYMNFISIARKEYDDIAKQEVQKAFVYSYEESAKTLMDNYLDNVEAYCNKNKLRDPLTGEEMNPDEKLMRSIEEQIGISENAKK
;
A
#
# COMPACT_ATOMS: atom_id res chain seq x y z
N LEU A 1 10.56 25.84 -20.09
CA LEU A 1 9.22 26.47 -20.15
C LEU A 1 9.24 27.88 -19.56
N LYS A 2 9.72 28.06 -18.32
CA LYS A 2 9.84 29.38 -17.69
C LYS A 2 10.68 30.37 -18.51
N ASP A 3 11.86 29.93 -18.97
CA ASP A 3 12.81 30.78 -19.71
C ASP A 3 12.37 31.13 -21.14
N GLY A 4 11.45 30.34 -21.72
CA GLY A 4 10.92 30.59 -23.07
C GLY A 4 9.83 31.66 -23.10
N LEU A 5 9.16 31.88 -21.96
CA LEU A 5 8.09 32.87 -21.85
C LEU A 5 8.65 34.31 -21.71
N ASP A 6 9.88 34.45 -21.21
CA ASP A 6 10.55 35.74 -21.02
C ASP A 6 11.12 36.33 -22.32
N GLN A 7 11.34 35.51 -23.34
CA GLN A 7 11.93 35.95 -24.61
C GLN A 7 10.92 36.49 -25.64
N HIS A 8 9.61 36.46 -25.35
CA HIS A 8 8.58 36.87 -26.31
C HIS A 8 8.18 38.35 -26.16
N PRO A 9 8.48 39.23 -27.13
CA PRO A 9 8.29 40.69 -26.99
C PRO A 9 6.83 41.16 -26.99
N SER A 10 5.88 40.31 -27.38
CA SER A 10 4.45 40.66 -27.49
C SER A 10 3.61 40.24 -26.28
N ILE A 11 4.20 39.65 -25.25
CA ILE A 11 3.48 39.19 -24.05
C ILE A 11 3.51 40.30 -23.01
N SER A 12 2.33 40.79 -22.64
CA SER A 12 2.19 41.77 -21.57
C SER A 12 2.62 41.18 -20.22
N ASN A 13 3.00 42.02 -19.26
CA ASN A 13 3.35 41.53 -17.92
C ASN A 13 2.20 40.79 -17.24
N GLU A 14 0.94 41.21 -17.50
CA GLU A 14 -0.26 40.54 -17.00
C GLU A 14 -0.46 39.14 -17.61
N ASP A 15 -0.24 38.99 -18.92
CA ASP A 15 -0.33 37.69 -19.58
C ASP A 15 0.75 36.72 -19.08
N ARG A 16 1.96 37.23 -18.83
CA ARG A 16 3.06 36.45 -18.23
C ARG A 16 2.67 35.92 -16.86
N GLU A 17 2.13 36.77 -16.00
CA GLU A 17 1.68 36.38 -14.66
C GLU A 17 0.54 35.35 -14.72
N ARG A 18 -0.41 35.55 -15.64
CA ARG A 18 -1.51 34.61 -15.89
C ARG A 18 -1.01 33.24 -16.33
N TYR A 19 -0.08 33.18 -17.28
CA TYR A 19 0.50 31.91 -17.74
C TYR A 19 1.33 31.22 -16.66
N MET A 20 2.07 31.97 -15.84
CA MET A 20 2.80 31.40 -14.70
C MET A 20 1.84 30.81 -13.67
N ASN A 21 0.69 31.46 -13.41
CA ASN A 21 -0.36 30.92 -12.55
C ASN A 21 -0.94 29.61 -13.10
N PHE A 22 -1.24 29.54 -14.41
CA PHE A 22 -1.69 28.29 -15.02
C PHE A 22 -0.67 27.16 -14.91
N ILE A 23 0.61 27.45 -15.14
CA ILE A 23 1.70 26.47 -14.98
C ILE A 23 1.78 26.00 -13.52
N SER A 24 1.64 26.91 -12.55
CA SER A 24 1.66 26.57 -11.12
C SER A 24 0.49 25.67 -10.73
N ILE A 25 -0.72 25.95 -11.22
CA ILE A 25 -1.91 25.14 -10.95
C ILE A 25 -1.74 23.75 -11.57
N ALA A 26 -1.36 23.68 -12.86
CA ALA A 26 -1.16 22.42 -13.55
C ALA A 26 -0.07 21.56 -12.88
N ARG A 27 1.02 22.19 -12.42
CA ARG A 27 2.07 21.48 -11.67
C ARG A 27 1.56 20.92 -10.35
N LYS A 28 0.80 21.71 -9.59
CA LYS A 28 0.22 21.25 -8.32
C LYS A 28 -0.71 20.06 -8.53
N GLU A 29 -1.58 20.15 -9.53
CA GLU A 29 -2.52 19.07 -9.86
C GLU A 29 -1.76 17.81 -10.30
N TYR A 30 -0.71 17.96 -11.12
CA TYR A 30 0.14 16.84 -11.51
C TYR A 30 0.86 16.21 -10.30
N ASP A 31 1.41 17.02 -9.39
CA ASP A 31 2.07 16.53 -8.18
C ASP A 31 1.10 15.74 -7.29
N ASP A 32 -0.16 16.18 -7.20
CA ASP A 32 -1.18 15.50 -6.40
C ASP A 32 -1.64 14.18 -7.07
N ILE A 33 -1.81 14.16 -8.40
CA ILE A 33 -2.08 12.92 -9.15
C ILE A 33 -0.91 11.95 -9.01
N ALA A 34 0.34 12.42 -9.16
CA ALA A 34 1.53 11.58 -9.04
C ALA A 34 1.64 10.94 -7.65
N LYS A 35 1.35 11.69 -6.57
CA LYS A 35 1.31 11.13 -5.21
C LYS A 35 0.25 10.04 -5.08
N GLN A 36 -0.95 10.27 -5.61
CA GLN A 36 -2.04 9.29 -5.54
C GLN A 36 -1.69 8.01 -6.29
N GLU A 37 -1.13 8.12 -7.50
CA GLU A 37 -0.72 6.95 -8.29
C GLU A 37 0.42 6.17 -7.61
N VAL A 38 1.40 6.85 -7.02
CA VAL A 38 2.47 6.18 -6.25
C VAL A 38 1.90 5.46 -5.04
N GLN A 39 1.02 6.10 -4.27
CA GLN A 39 0.37 5.45 -3.12
C GLN A 39 -0.46 4.23 -3.56
N LYS A 40 -1.20 4.35 -4.65
CA LYS A 40 -2.03 3.27 -5.20
C LYS A 40 -1.18 2.10 -5.69
N ALA A 41 -0.11 2.37 -6.43
CA ALA A 41 0.85 1.36 -6.88
C ALA A 41 1.52 0.65 -5.69
N PHE A 42 1.83 1.40 -4.63
CA PHE A 42 2.32 0.83 -3.39
C PHE A 42 1.27 -0.09 -2.76
N VAL A 43 0.04 0.37 -2.54
CA VAL A 43 -1.03 -0.45 -1.93
C VAL A 43 -1.31 -1.74 -2.74
N TYR A 44 -1.32 -1.68 -4.07
CA TYR A 44 -1.52 -2.88 -4.90
C TYR A 44 -0.44 -3.94 -4.69
N SER A 45 0.83 -3.55 -4.49
CA SER A 45 1.88 -4.54 -4.19
C SER A 45 1.72 -5.16 -2.79
N TYR A 46 1.11 -4.43 -1.85
CA TYR A 46 0.75 -4.98 -0.54
C TYR A 46 -0.50 -5.85 -0.57
N GLU A 47 -1.43 -5.64 -1.50
CA GLU A 47 -2.70 -6.40 -1.54
C GLU A 47 -2.46 -7.90 -1.71
N GLU A 48 -1.56 -8.28 -2.61
CA GLU A 48 -1.18 -9.69 -2.81
C GLU A 48 -0.49 -10.26 -1.56
N SER A 49 0.46 -9.50 -0.99
CA SER A 49 1.17 -9.90 0.23
C SER A 49 0.24 -10.04 1.43
N ALA A 50 -0.72 -9.12 1.57
CA ALA A 50 -1.72 -9.13 2.63
C ALA A 50 -2.69 -10.30 2.48
N LYS A 51 -3.07 -10.64 1.24
CA LYS A 51 -3.88 -11.81 0.95
C LYS A 51 -3.15 -13.09 1.34
N THR A 52 -1.90 -13.26 0.93
CA THR A 52 -1.09 -14.43 1.35
C THR A 52 -0.94 -14.51 2.87
N LEU A 53 -0.75 -13.37 3.55
CA LEU A 53 -0.66 -13.35 5.01
C LEU A 53 -1.99 -13.76 5.67
N MET A 54 -3.11 -13.29 5.14
CA MET A 54 -4.46 -13.65 5.61
C MET A 54 -4.77 -15.13 5.38
N ASP A 55 -4.49 -15.65 4.19
CA ASP A 55 -4.74 -17.06 3.84
C ASP A 55 -3.94 -17.97 4.78
N ASN A 56 -2.64 -17.68 5.00
CA ASN A 56 -1.81 -18.42 5.95
C ASN A 56 -2.35 -18.35 7.39
N TYR A 57 -2.84 -17.19 7.82
CA TYR A 57 -3.45 -17.04 9.14
C TYR A 57 -4.70 -17.92 9.28
N LEU A 58 -5.61 -17.86 8.29
CA LEU A 58 -6.85 -18.64 8.29
C LEU A 58 -6.59 -20.14 8.29
N ASP A 59 -5.64 -20.62 7.48
CA ASP A 59 -5.25 -22.02 7.44
C ASP A 59 -4.79 -22.51 8.83
N ASN A 60 -3.94 -21.72 9.51
CA ASN A 60 -3.48 -22.04 10.86
C ASN A 60 -4.61 -22.01 11.89
N VAL A 61 -5.52 -21.02 11.81
CA VAL A 61 -6.67 -20.93 12.72
C VAL A 61 -7.62 -22.10 12.53
N GLU A 62 -7.93 -22.49 11.29
CA GLU A 62 -8.80 -23.62 10.98
C GLU A 62 -8.18 -24.92 11.48
N ALA A 63 -6.89 -25.14 11.21
CA ALA A 63 -6.17 -26.32 11.66
C ALA A 63 -6.12 -26.38 13.20
N TYR A 64 -5.92 -25.26 13.88
CA TYR A 64 -5.96 -25.16 15.34
C TYR A 64 -7.35 -25.51 15.90
N CYS A 65 -8.42 -24.93 15.36
CA CYS A 65 -9.79 -25.17 15.81
C CYS A 65 -10.22 -26.63 15.60
N ASN A 66 -9.87 -27.20 14.43
CA ASN A 66 -10.26 -28.56 14.06
C ASN A 66 -9.30 -29.63 14.59
N LYS A 67 -8.21 -29.24 15.26
CA LYS A 67 -7.10 -30.13 15.68
C LYS A 67 -6.52 -30.96 14.52
N ASN A 68 -6.56 -30.37 13.34
CA ASN A 68 -6.01 -30.94 12.13
C ASN A 68 -4.57 -30.47 11.94
N LYS A 69 -3.79 -31.26 11.23
CA LYS A 69 -2.46 -30.84 10.81
C LYS A 69 -2.55 -30.15 9.45
N LEU A 70 -1.73 -29.14 9.28
CA LEU A 70 -1.53 -28.49 7.99
C LEU A 70 -0.62 -29.35 7.13
N ARG A 71 -0.84 -29.32 5.82
CA ARG A 71 0.08 -29.95 4.88
C ARG A 71 0.90 -28.86 4.21
N ASP A 72 2.22 -28.93 4.38
CA ASP A 72 3.13 -28.01 3.71
C ASP A 72 3.00 -28.17 2.18
N PRO A 73 2.68 -27.09 1.43
CA PRO A 73 2.58 -27.15 -0.04
C PRO A 73 3.88 -27.53 -0.75
N LEU A 74 5.04 -27.24 -0.14
CA LEU A 74 6.37 -27.45 -0.72
C LEU A 74 6.94 -28.83 -0.39
N THR A 75 6.85 -29.25 0.88
CA THR A 75 7.44 -30.52 1.36
C THR A 75 6.43 -31.66 1.41
N GLY A 76 5.13 -31.34 1.47
CA GLY A 76 4.05 -32.30 1.61
C GLY A 76 3.92 -32.90 3.00
N GLU A 77 4.73 -32.45 3.97
CA GLU A 77 4.75 -32.93 5.35
C GLU A 77 3.57 -32.38 6.17
N GLU A 78 3.13 -33.17 7.15
CA GLU A 78 2.11 -32.73 8.10
C GLU A 78 2.76 -31.91 9.22
N MET A 79 2.36 -30.64 9.33
CA MET A 79 2.83 -29.69 10.33
C MET A 79 1.71 -29.36 11.31
N ASN A 80 2.07 -29.10 12.56
CA ASN A 80 1.10 -28.56 13.51
C ASN A 80 0.82 -27.08 13.20
N PRO A 81 -0.37 -26.56 13.57
CA PRO A 81 -0.66 -25.13 13.47
C PRO A 81 0.39 -24.28 14.19
N ASP A 82 0.86 -23.22 13.53
CA ASP A 82 1.83 -22.29 14.10
C ASP A 82 1.13 -21.17 14.87
N GLU A 83 0.93 -21.41 16.17
CA GLU A 83 0.38 -20.42 17.09
C GLU A 83 1.25 -19.16 17.22
N LYS A 84 2.57 -19.27 17.04
CA LYS A 84 3.46 -18.11 17.11
C LYS A 84 3.29 -17.21 15.89
N LEU A 85 3.14 -17.80 14.71
CA LEU A 85 2.82 -17.06 13.50
C LEU A 85 1.49 -16.34 13.65
N MET A 86 0.41 -17.05 14.02
CA MET A 86 -0.90 -16.44 14.25
C MET A 86 -0.81 -15.28 15.23
N ARG A 87 -0.05 -15.47 16.32
CA ARG A 87 0.12 -14.44 17.33
C ARG A 87 0.87 -13.21 16.85
N SER A 88 1.94 -13.40 16.07
CA SER A 88 2.70 -12.29 15.50
C SER A 88 1.84 -11.44 14.55
N ILE A 89 0.90 -12.05 13.83
CA ILE A 89 -0.03 -11.36 12.92
C ILE A 89 -1.06 -10.58 13.74
N GLU A 90 -1.66 -11.18 14.77
CA GLU A 90 -2.59 -10.53 15.70
C GLU A 90 -1.97 -9.30 16.38
N GLU A 91 -0.72 -9.39 16.81
CA GLU A 91 0.00 -8.30 17.46
C GLU A 91 0.25 -7.12 16.51
N GLN A 92 0.56 -7.40 15.24
CA GLN A 92 0.75 -6.38 14.22
C GLN A 92 -0.53 -5.57 13.96
N ILE A 93 -1.70 -6.15 14.19
CA ILE A 93 -3.00 -5.46 14.07
C ILE A 93 -3.54 -4.96 15.43
N GLY A 94 -2.73 -4.99 16.49
CA GLY A 94 -3.07 -4.43 17.79
C GLY A 94 -3.93 -5.33 18.69
N ILE A 95 -4.10 -6.60 18.34
CA ILE A 95 -4.79 -7.58 19.19
C ILE A 95 -3.79 -8.12 20.22
N SER A 96 -3.90 -7.65 21.46
CA SER A 96 -3.06 -8.11 22.58
C SER A 96 -3.51 -9.46 23.14
N GLU A 97 -2.60 -10.23 23.75
CA GLU A 97 -2.91 -11.50 24.45
C GLU A 97 -3.99 -11.30 25.52
N ASN A 98 -4.02 -10.12 26.14
CA ASN A 98 -4.99 -9.77 27.17
C ASN A 98 -6.41 -9.57 26.62
N ALA A 99 -6.59 -9.42 25.29
CA ALA A 99 -7.90 -9.37 24.65
C ALA A 99 -8.57 -10.75 24.55
N LYS A 100 -7.84 -11.82 24.91
CA LYS A 100 -8.32 -13.21 24.90
C LYS A 100 -9.17 -13.58 26.13
N LYS A 101 -9.38 -12.65 27.07
CA LYS A 101 -10.16 -12.84 28.31
C LYS A 101 -11.62 -12.43 28.17
#